data_AF-A0A2X4V4Y9-F1
#
_entry.id   AF-A0A2X4V4Y9-F1
#
_cell.length_a   1.000
_cell.length_b   1.000
_cell.length_c   1.000
_cell.angle_alpha   90.00
_cell.angle_beta   90.00
_cell.angle_gamma   90.00
#
_symmetry.space_group_name_H-M   'P 1'
#
loop_
_entity.id
_entity.type
_entity.pdbx_description
1 polymer ?
#
loop_
_entity_poly.entity_id
_entity_poly.type
_entity_poly.pdbx_seq_one_letter_code
_entity_poly.pdbx_strand_id
1 'polypeptide(L)'
;MMLCDLQDWAREKHAFHPIIHQAIAFIERTDFATLQPGKIDIIPDKMFCLLQEISTVPAQQMRPESHFDHVDVQYLLQGEETIAWRAAG
;
A
#
# COMPACT_ATOMS: atom_id res chain seq x y z
N MET A 1 6.72 -10.19 -2.18
CA MET A 1 5.75 -9.50 -3.03
C MET A 1 4.48 -10.33 -3.08
N MET A 2 3.33 -9.73 -2.80
CA MET A 2 2.01 -10.31 -3.06
C MET A 2 1.25 -9.30 -3.93
N LEU A 3 0.58 -9.77 -4.98
CA LEU A 3 -0.32 -8.96 -5.80
C LEU A 3 -1.72 -9.55 -5.67
N CYS A 4 -2.70 -8.71 -5.39
CA CYS A 4 -4.09 -9.08 -5.25
C CYS A 4 -5.00 -7.95 -5.72
N ASP A 5 -6.27 -8.27 -5.96
CA ASP A 5 -7.32 -7.30 -6.25
C ASP A 5 -8.21 -7.14 -5.00
N LEU A 6 -8.52 -5.89 -4.64
CA LEU A 6 -9.40 -5.59 -3.51
C LEU A 6 -10.80 -6.20 -3.71
N GLN A 7 -11.27 -6.35 -4.96
CA GLN A 7 -12.56 -6.97 -5.28
C GLN A 7 -12.63 -8.45 -4.87
N ASP A 8 -11.48 -9.13 -4.81
CA ASP A 8 -11.39 -10.54 -4.41
C ASP A 8 -11.06 -10.72 -2.91
N TRP A 9 -10.92 -9.63 -2.15
CA TRP A 9 -10.45 -9.66 -0.77
C TRP A 9 -11.29 -10.56 0.15
N ALA A 10 -12.63 -10.55 -0.01
CA ALA A 10 -13.52 -11.39 0.78
C ALA A 10 -13.19 -12.89 0.66
N ARG A 11 -12.74 -13.32 -0.53
CA ARG A 11 -12.35 -14.70 -0.82
C ARG A 11 -10.93 -14.98 -0.33
N GLU A 12 -10.02 -14.02 -0.45
CA GLU A 12 -8.57 -14.26 -0.33
C GLU A 12 -7.98 -13.90 1.03
N LYS A 13 -8.67 -13.10 1.86
CA LYS A 13 -8.16 -12.59 3.14
C LYS A 13 -7.62 -13.68 4.08
N HIS A 14 -8.13 -14.92 3.98
CA HIS A 14 -7.67 -16.04 4.79
C HIS A 14 -6.20 -16.43 4.56
N ALA A 15 -5.62 -16.07 3.41
CA ALA A 15 -4.22 -16.32 3.09
C ALA A 15 -3.25 -15.29 3.69
N PHE A 16 -3.77 -14.20 4.27
CA PHE A 16 -2.97 -13.08 4.77
C PHE A 16 -2.98 -13.02 6.30
N HIS A 17 -1.89 -12.52 6.88
CA HIS A 17 -1.82 -12.26 8.32
C HIS A 17 -2.93 -11.25 8.74
N PRO A 18 -3.60 -11.44 9.89
CA PRO A 18 -4.73 -10.59 10.30
C PRO A 18 -4.43 -9.08 10.35
N ILE A 19 -3.16 -8.70 10.53
CA ILE A 19 -2.76 -7.28 10.53
C ILE A 19 -3.05 -6.61 9.17
N ILE A 20 -2.94 -7.34 8.06
CA ILE A 20 -3.26 -6.82 6.72
C ILE A 20 -4.74 -6.51 6.60
N HIS A 21 -5.60 -7.27 7.30
CA HIS A 21 -7.05 -7.02 7.30
C HIS A 21 -7.38 -5.64 7.88
N GLN A 22 -6.60 -5.16 8.84
CA GLN A 22 -6.76 -3.81 9.40
C GLN A 22 -6.41 -2.72 8.38
N ALA A 23 -5.36 -2.94 7.57
CA ALA A 23 -4.97 -2.02 6.51
C ALA A 23 -6.04 -1.98 5.40
N ILE A 24 -6.52 -3.13 4.95
CA ILE A 24 -7.58 -3.21 3.94
C ILE A 24 -8.89 -2.61 4.46
N ALA A 25 -9.29 -2.91 5.70
CA ALA A 25 -10.48 -2.31 6.29
C ALA A 25 -10.35 -0.79 6.49
N PHE A 26 -9.13 -0.25 6.59
CA PHE A 26 -8.90 1.20 6.55
C PHE A 26 -9.11 1.75 5.15
N ILE A 27 -8.57 1.10 4.12
CA ILE A 27 -8.76 1.50 2.72
C ILE A 27 -10.25 1.51 2.36
N GLU A 28 -10.99 0.44 2.64
CA GLU A 28 -12.42 0.33 2.26
C GLU A 28 -13.33 1.36 2.93
N ARG A 29 -13.01 1.78 4.17
CA ARG A 29 -13.86 2.71 4.94
C ARG A 29 -13.50 4.18 4.76
N THR A 30 -12.36 4.47 4.11
CA THR A 30 -11.81 5.82 4.06
C THR A 30 -12.19 6.50 2.76
N ASP A 31 -12.84 7.66 2.85
CA ASP A 31 -13.05 8.54 1.71
C ASP A 31 -11.81 9.39 1.47
N PHE A 32 -10.88 8.86 0.67
CA PHE A 32 -9.60 9.50 0.38
C PHE A 32 -9.74 10.84 -0.37
N ALA A 33 -10.85 11.10 -1.06
CA ALA A 33 -11.07 12.36 -1.76
C ALA A 33 -11.23 13.56 -0.80
N THR A 34 -11.49 13.28 0.49
CA THR A 34 -11.65 14.30 1.53
C THR A 34 -10.38 14.56 2.34
N LEU A 35 -9.33 13.76 2.14
CA LEU A 35 -8.10 13.82 2.93
C LEU A 35 -7.01 14.57 2.19
N GLN A 36 -6.14 15.24 2.95
CA GLN A 36 -4.93 15.85 2.41
C GLN A 36 -3.79 14.84 2.36
N PRO A 37 -2.90 14.89 1.34
CA PRO A 37 -1.69 14.10 1.31
C PRO A 37 -0.85 14.28 2.58
N GLY A 38 -0.30 13.18 3.08
CA GLY A 38 0.46 13.15 4.32
C GLY A 38 0.33 11.84 5.08
N LYS A 39 0.89 11.83 6.29
CA LYS A 39 0.87 10.67 7.18
C LYS A 39 -0.44 10.65 7.98
N ILE A 40 -1.11 9.51 7.97
CA ILE A 40 -2.32 9.24 8.75
C ILE A 40 -2.04 8.03 9.64
N ASP A 41 -1.98 8.22 10.95
CA ASP A 41 -1.81 7.11 11.89
C ASP A 41 -3.09 6.27 11.97
N ILE A 42 -2.95 4.96 11.76
CA ILE A 42 -4.05 3.98 11.85
C ILE A 42 -3.99 3.26 13.19
N ILE A 43 -2.78 2.81 13.55
CA ILE A 43 -2.45 2.25 14.86
C ILE A 43 -1.19 2.97 15.33
N PRO A 44 -1.24 3.73 16.44
CA PRO A 44 -0.08 4.43 16.97
C PRO A 44 1.14 3.51 17.06
N ASP A 45 2.28 3.99 16.56
CA ASP A 45 3.59 3.32 16.55
C ASP A 45 3.66 1.96 15.82
N LYS A 46 2.61 1.57 15.09
CA LYS A 46 2.55 0.25 14.42
C LYS A 46 2.10 0.29 12.98
N MET A 47 1.19 1.20 12.64
CA MET A 47 0.62 1.26 11.30
C MET A 47 0.18 2.67 10.97
N PHE A 48 0.64 3.15 9.82
CA PHE A 48 0.22 4.42 9.26
C PHE A 48 0.01 4.26 7.76
N CYS A 49 -0.83 5.11 7.20
CA CYS A 49 -0.95 5.32 5.77
C CYS A 49 -0.15 6.56 5.40
N LEU A 50 0.64 6.46 4.32
CA LEU A 50 1.24 7.61 3.67
C LEU A 50 0.40 7.90 2.41
N LEU A 51 -0.50 8.87 2.48
CA LEU A 51 -1.31 9.30 1.35
C LEU A 51 -0.49 10.24 0.48
N GLN A 52 -0.32 9.91 -0.80
CA GLN A 52 0.54 10.67 -1.71
C GLN A 52 -0.14 10.89 -3.04
N GLU A 53 0.10 12.06 -3.62
CA GLU A 53 -0.16 12.36 -5.02
C GLU A 53 1.19 12.57 -5.70
N ILE A 54 1.57 11.64 -6.59
CA ILE A 54 2.87 11.65 -7.25
C ILE A 54 2.70 11.61 -8.77
N SER A 55 3.64 12.25 -9.47
CA SER A 55 3.81 12.04 -10.91
C SER A 55 4.81 10.92 -11.14
N THR A 56 4.43 9.93 -11.94
CA THR A 56 5.34 8.84 -12.29
C THR A 56 6.52 9.35 -13.11
N VAL A 57 7.67 8.69 -12.95
CA VAL A 57 8.90 9.00 -13.68
C VAL A 57 9.45 7.74 -14.34
N PRO A 58 10.31 7.86 -15.37
CA PRO A 58 10.96 6.70 -15.97
C PRO A 58 11.74 5.88 -14.94
N ALA A 59 11.71 4.55 -15.06
CA ALA A 59 12.35 3.62 -14.13
C ALA A 59 13.85 3.92 -13.89
N GLN A 60 14.56 4.44 -14.90
CA GLN A 60 15.97 4.80 -14.81
C GLN A 60 16.26 5.96 -13.84
N GLN A 61 15.24 6.75 -13.48
CA GLN A 61 15.35 7.86 -12.55
C GLN A 61 15.00 7.46 -11.10
N MET A 62 14.50 6.24 -10.89
CA MET A 62 14.17 5.70 -9.58
C MET A 62 15.23 4.71 -9.10
N ARG A 63 15.41 4.63 -7.79
CA ARG A 63 16.25 3.62 -7.15
C ARG A 63 15.36 2.58 -6.47
N PRO A 64 15.66 1.28 -6.57
CA PRO A 64 14.95 0.26 -5.80
C PRO A 64 15.14 0.51 -4.29
N GLU A 65 14.11 0.21 -3.52
CA GLU A 65 14.12 0.30 -2.06
C GLU A 65 13.67 -1.00 -1.39
N SER A 66 14.02 -1.15 -0.11
CA SER A 66 13.57 -2.23 0.75
C SER A 66 13.59 -1.80 2.22
N HIS A 67 12.80 -2.48 3.05
CA HIS A 67 12.66 -2.16 4.47
C HIS A 67 12.90 -3.41 5.33
N PHE A 68 13.46 -3.20 6.53
CA PHE A 68 13.67 -4.25 7.53
C PHE A 68 12.55 -4.26 8.58
N ASP A 69 12.11 -3.08 9.01
CA ASP A 69 11.19 -2.94 10.15
C ASP A 69 9.71 -2.86 9.73
N HIS A 70 9.45 -2.59 8.45
CA HIS A 70 8.11 -2.37 7.92
C HIS A 70 7.84 -3.25 6.70
N VAL A 71 6.57 -3.59 6.53
CA VAL A 71 6.03 -4.25 5.33
C VAL A 71 5.05 -3.28 4.69
N ASP A 72 5.20 -3.07 3.39
CA ASP A 72 4.34 -2.13 2.67
C ASP A 72 3.06 -2.80 2.16
N VAL A 73 1.95 -2.08 2.28
CA VAL A 73 0.70 -2.34 1.57
C VAL A 73 0.48 -1.16 0.63
N GLN A 74 0.87 -1.32 -0.63
CA GLN A 74 0.72 -0.30 -1.66
C GLN A 74 -0.61 -0.50 -2.38
N TYR A 75 -1.40 0.57 -2.49
CA TYR A 75 -2.72 0.56 -3.12
C TYR A 75 -2.89 1.79 -4.01
N LEU A 76 -3.12 1.57 -5.31
CA LEU A 76 -3.31 2.63 -6.28
C LEU A 76 -4.76 3.13 -6.23
N LEU A 77 -4.97 4.35 -5.72
CA LEU A 77 -6.30 4.96 -5.63
C LEU A 77 -6.84 5.36 -7.01
N GLN A 78 -6.01 6.00 -7.83
CA GLN A 78 -6.38 6.48 -9.15
C GLN A 78 -5.14 6.61 -10.04
N GLY A 79 -5.32 6.36 -11.34
CA GLY A 79 -4.28 6.51 -12.35
C GLY A 79 -3.63 5.18 -12.71
N GLU A 80 -2.34 5.22 -13.02
CA GLU A 80 -1.54 4.05 -13.38
C GLU A 80 -0.13 4.20 -12.81
N GLU A 81 0.41 3.11 -12.27
CA GLU A 81 1.78 3.04 -11.76
C GLU A 81 2.41 1.69 -12.15
N THR A 82 3.67 1.72 -12.58
CA THR A 82 4.46 0.50 -12.81
C THR A 82 5.42 0.30 -11.64
N ILE A 83 5.22 -0.78 -10.88
CA ILE A 83 6.07 -1.15 -9.75
C ILE A 83 6.97 -2.31 -10.16
N ALA A 84 8.27 -2.06 -10.26
CA ALA A 84 9.27 -3.09 -10.46
C ALA A 84 9.63 -3.75 -9.11
N TRP A 85 9.77 -5.07 -9.10
CA TRP A 85 10.16 -5.82 -7.91
C TRP A 85 11.23 -6.85 -8.24
N ARG A 86 12.00 -7.23 -7.22
CA ARG A 86 12.94 -8.34 -7.28
C ARG A 86 12.91 -9.08 -5.94
N ALA A 87 12.81 -10.41 -5.97
CA ALA A 87 13.00 -11.20 -4.77
C ALA A 87 14.43 -11.00 -4.24
N ALA A 88 14.58 -10.80 -2.93
CA ALA A 88 15.90 -10.86 -2.31
C ALA A 88 16.50 -12.25 -2.59
N GLY A 89 17.70 -12.26 -3.17
CA GLY A 89 18.47 -13.47 -3.42
C GLY A 89 19.35 -13.83 -2.25
#